data_AF-F9X8D8-F1
#
_entry.id   AF-F9X8D8-F1
#
_cell.length_a   1.000
_cell.length_b   1.000
_cell.length_c   1.000
_cell.angle_alpha   90.00
_cell.angle_beta   90.00
_cell.angle_gamma   90.00
#
_symmetry.space_group_name_H-M   'P 1'
#
loop_
_entity.id
_entity.type
_entity.pdbx_description
1 polymer ?
#
loop_
_entity_poly.entity_id
_entity_poly.type
_entity_poly.pdbx_seq_one_letter_code
_entity_poly.pdbx_strand_id
1 'polypeptide(L)'
;MAAFPFGELPEDTVIPIALRAPEVILKSAFDHHIDVWSFGCLAFEILTGDNLFSVFPLPIDLDDQIDDDHLLQIANTLGPIPSSIFARWSRGSRCLDGDMK
;
A
#
# COMPACT_ATOMS: atom_id res chain seq x y z
N MET A 1 14.41 6.20 -22.48
CA MET A 1 13.94 4.85 -22.08
C MET A 1 14.99 4.26 -21.17
N ALA A 2 14.85 4.42 -19.86
CA ALA A 2 15.73 3.79 -18.89
C ALA A 2 15.19 2.38 -18.63
N ALA A 3 15.93 1.37 -19.07
CA ALA A 3 15.69 -0.02 -18.68
C ALA A 3 16.68 -0.31 -17.55
N PHE A 4 16.17 -0.53 -16.34
CA PHE A 4 17.02 -0.92 -15.21
C PHE A 4 17.47 -2.37 -15.39
N PRO A 5 18.77 -2.68 -15.17
CA PRO A 5 19.28 -4.04 -15.24
C PRO A 5 18.68 -4.91 -14.11
N PHE A 6 18.41 -6.17 -14.43
CA PHE A 6 17.77 -7.14 -13.54
C PHE A 6 18.64 -7.37 -12.29
N GLY A 7 18.29 -6.73 -11.16
CA GLY A 7 18.98 -6.91 -9.87
C GLY A 7 19.26 -5.64 -9.06
N GLU A 8 19.15 -4.45 -9.64
CA GLU A 8 19.12 -3.17 -8.90
C GLU A 8 17.70 -2.62 -8.95
N LEU A 9 16.84 -3.11 -8.06
CA LEU A 9 15.58 -2.43 -7.79
C LEU A 9 15.95 -1.19 -6.97
N PRO A 10 15.71 0.04 -7.46
CA PRO A 10 15.87 1.22 -6.62
C PRO A 10 15.02 1.01 -5.36
N GLU A 11 15.64 1.10 -4.18
CA GLU A 11 14.94 1.04 -2.88
C GLU A 11 13.84 2.12 -2.79
N ASP A 12 13.88 3.11 -3.68
CA ASP A 12 12.86 4.12 -3.85
C ASP A 12 11.97 3.76 -5.05
N THR A 13 10.93 2.96 -4.80
CA THR A 13 9.99 2.57 -5.83
C THR A 13 9.10 3.76 -6.21
N VAL A 14 9.22 4.21 -7.46
CA VAL A 14 8.41 5.29 -8.08
C VAL A 14 6.99 4.79 -8.41
N ILE A 15 6.34 4.09 -7.48
CA ILE A 15 4.94 3.67 -7.59
C ILE A 15 4.08 4.76 -6.93
N PRO A 16 3.04 5.27 -7.60
CA PRO A 16 2.08 6.18 -6.98
C PRO A 16 1.51 5.56 -5.71
N ILE A 17 1.32 6.36 -4.66
CA ILE A 17 0.89 5.89 -3.34
C ILE A 17 -0.38 5.03 -3.45
N ALA A 18 -1.35 5.45 -4.27
CA ALA A 18 -2.60 4.73 -4.51
C ALA A 18 -2.46 3.31 -5.13
N LEU A 19 -1.31 2.99 -5.73
CA LEU A 19 -1.04 1.70 -6.37
C LEU A 19 -0.03 0.84 -5.60
N ARG A 20 0.45 1.32 -4.45
CA ARG A 20 1.43 0.60 -3.62
C ARG A 20 0.77 -0.58 -2.92
N ALA A 21 1.43 -1.73 -3.02
CA ALA A 21 1.05 -2.91 -2.27
C ALA A 21 1.36 -2.74 -0.78
N PRO A 22 0.60 -3.36 0.13
CA PRO A 22 0.80 -3.24 1.58
C PRO A 22 2.21 -3.64 2.03
N GLU A 23 2.86 -4.58 1.35
CA GLU A 23 4.25 -4.97 1.61
C GLU A 23 5.27 -3.89 1.25
N VAL A 24 4.99 -3.06 0.23
CA VAL A 24 5.85 -1.93 -0.18
C VAL A 24 5.78 -0.84 0.87
N ILE A 25 4.57 -0.56 1.38
CA ILE A 25 4.33 0.40 2.48
C ILE A 25 5.08 -0.04 3.74
N LEU A 26 5.05 -1.34 4.05
CA LEU A 26 5.75 -1.92 5.19
C LEU A 26 7.27 -2.08 4.99
N LYS A 27 7.84 -1.54 3.89
CA LYS A 27 9.27 -1.62 3.54
C LYS A 27 9.81 -3.06 3.61
N SER A 28 8.99 -4.00 3.16
CA SER A 28 9.33 -5.41 3.04
C SER A 28 10.24 -5.67 1.84
N ALA A 29 10.93 -6.82 1.85
CA ALA A 29 11.26 -7.50 0.60
C ALA A 29 9.99 -7.64 -0.25
N PHE A 30 9.96 -6.95 -1.38
CA PHE A 30 8.91 -7.05 -2.38
C PHE A 30 9.36 -7.99 -3.48
N ASP A 31 8.40 -8.68 -4.09
CA ASP A 31 8.60 -9.62 -5.20
C ASP A 31 7.56 -9.28 -6.29
N HIS A 32 7.49 -10.04 -7.38
CA HIS A 32 6.54 -9.89 -8.49
C HIS A 32 5.05 -9.78 -8.10
N HIS A 33 4.70 -10.08 -6.84
CA HIS A 33 3.36 -9.89 -6.30
C HIS A 33 2.92 -8.41 -6.25
N ILE A 34 3.85 -7.46 -6.20
CA ILE A 34 3.52 -6.03 -6.23
C ILE A 34 2.87 -5.63 -7.56
N ASP A 35 3.30 -6.23 -8.67
CA ASP A 35 2.74 -5.93 -9.99
C ASP A 35 1.31 -6.47 -10.12
N VAL A 36 1.04 -7.62 -9.49
CA VAL A 36 -0.31 -8.21 -9.43
C VAL A 36 -1.26 -7.30 -8.63
N TRP A 37 -0.78 -6.73 -7.53
CA TRP A 37 -1.54 -5.76 -6.74
C TRP A 37 -1.86 -4.50 -7.55
N SER A 38 -0.83 -3.87 -8.14
CA SER A 38 -1.03 -2.66 -8.95
C SER A 38 -1.94 -2.93 -10.15
N PHE A 39 -1.84 -4.10 -10.79
CA PHE A 39 -2.76 -4.52 -11.84
C PHE A 39 -4.20 -4.66 -11.33
N GLY A 40 -4.40 -5.21 -10.13
CA GLY A 40 -5.71 -5.30 -9.48
C GLY A 40 -6.35 -3.93 -9.26
N CYS A 41 -5.59 -2.96 -8.74
CA CYS A 41 -6.06 -1.59 -8.56
C CYS A 41 -6.43 -0.93 -9.90
N LEU A 42 -5.58 -1.07 -10.92
CA LEU A 42 -5.83 -0.55 -12.27
C LEU A 42 -7.07 -1.18 -12.92
N ALA A 43 -7.23 -2.50 -12.78
CA ALA A 43 -8.39 -3.20 -13.30
C ALA A 43 -9.68 -2.72 -12.63
N PHE A 44 -9.66 -2.49 -11.32
CA PHE A 44 -10.80 -1.90 -10.61
C PHE A 44 -11.10 -0.50 -11.14
N GLU A 45 -10.10 0.39 -11.21
CA GLU A 45 -10.26 1.77 -11.68
C GLU A 45 -10.85 1.82 -13.10
N ILE A 46 -10.44 0.93 -14.00
CA ILE A 46 -11.00 0.83 -15.34
C ILE A 46 -12.48 0.41 -15.32
N LEU A 47 -12.87 -0.46 -14.39
CA LEU A 47 -14.22 -1.00 -14.31
C LEU A 47 -15.21 -0.05 -13.62
N THR A 48 -14.79 0.64 -12.55
CA THR A 48 -15.64 1.55 -11.79
C THR A 48 -15.50 3.01 -12.24
N GLY A 49 -14.39 3.38 -12.86
CA GLY A 49 -14.06 4.76 -13.21
C GLY A 49 -13.55 5.59 -12.02
N ASP A 50 -13.37 4.97 -10.86
CA ASP A 50 -12.94 5.61 -9.62
C ASP A 50 -11.72 4.87 -9.03
N ASN A 51 -10.87 5.62 -8.32
CA ASN A 51 -9.66 5.07 -7.73
C ASN A 51 -9.98 4.16 -6.55
N LEU A 52 -9.41 2.95 -6.52
CA LEU A 52 -9.67 1.95 -5.47
C LEU A 52 -9.21 2.42 -4.08
N PHE A 53 -8.08 3.14 -4.03
CA PHE A 53 -7.50 3.68 -2.80
C PHE A 53 -7.24 5.18 -2.99
N SER A 54 -7.98 6.00 -2.26
CA SER A 54 -7.83 7.45 -2.28
C SER A 54 -7.03 7.89 -1.06
N VAL A 55 -5.70 7.82 -1.18
CA VAL A 55 -4.77 8.34 -0.17
C VAL A 55 -4.23 9.68 -0.65
N PHE A 56 -4.51 10.72 0.10
CA PHE A 56 -4.03 12.07 -0.17
C PHE A 56 -2.99 12.46 0.88
N PRO A 57 -1.69 12.33 0.59
CA PRO A 57 -0.66 12.80 1.51
C PRO A 57 -0.73 14.33 1.60
N LEU A 58 -0.98 14.88 2.80
CA LEU A 58 -0.83 16.31 3.00
C LEU A 58 0.62 16.64 3.39
N PRO A 59 1.13 17.85 3.07
CA PRO A 59 2.51 18.23 3.38
C PRO A 59 2.88 18.25 4.86
N ILE A 60 1.86 18.18 5.73
CA ILE A 60 1.99 18.16 7.19
C ILE A 60 2.01 16.73 7.76
N ASP A 61 1.65 15.73 6.96
CA ASP A 61 1.57 14.36 7.43
C ASP A 61 2.97 13.75 7.47
N LEU A 62 3.27 13.01 8.54
CA LEU A 62 4.48 12.20 8.59
C LEU A 62 4.31 11.03 7.61
N ASP A 63 5.38 10.62 6.92
CA ASP A 63 5.37 9.44 6.04
C ASP A 63 4.76 8.21 6.72
N ASP A 64 5.12 7.99 7.99
CA ASP A 64 4.57 6.92 8.83
C ASP A 64 3.03 6.97 8.96
N GLN A 65 2.45 8.16 9.04
CA GLN A 65 1.00 8.35 9.19
C GLN A 65 0.27 8.11 7.87
N ILE A 66 0.86 8.53 6.74
CA ILE A 66 0.33 8.28 5.39
C ILE A 66 0.33 6.77 5.10
N ASP A 67 1.43 6.11 5.48
CA ASP A 67 1.58 4.66 5.35
C ASP A 67 0.53 3.91 6.19
N ASP A 68 0.33 4.32 7.45
CA ASP A 68 -0.68 3.73 8.34
C ASP A 68 -2.13 3.97 7.81
N ASP A 69 -2.44 5.18 7.31
CA ASP A 69 -3.74 5.52 6.72
C ASP A 69 -4.03 4.71 5.45
N HIS A 70 -3.02 4.52 4.60
CA HIS A 70 -3.15 3.70 3.40
C HIS A 70 -3.42 2.23 3.75
N LEU A 71 -2.72 1.67 4.75
CA LEU A 71 -2.96 0.31 5.22
C LEU A 71 -4.36 0.14 5.82
N LEU A 72 -4.84 1.14 6.56
CA LEU A 72 -6.21 1.16 7.08
C LEU A 72 -7.25 1.17 5.96
N GLN A 73 -7.04 1.98 4.93
CA GLN A 73 -7.94 2.03 3.78
C GLN A 73 -7.97 0.68 3.04
N ILE A 74 -6.82 0.02 2.91
CA ILE A 74 -6.72 -1.34 2.35
C ILE A 74 -7.52 -2.33 3.20
N ALA A 75 -7.35 -2.32 4.52
CA ALA A 75 -8.09 -3.17 5.45
C ALA A 75 -9.61 -2.95 5.37
N ASN A 76 -10.02 -1.68 5.25
CA ASN A 76 -11.44 -1.34 5.19
C ASN A 76 -12.10 -1.83 3.88
N THR A 77 -11.39 -1.76 2.76
CA THR A 77 -11.93 -2.15 1.45
C THR A 77 -11.88 -3.66 1.22
N LEU A 78 -10.76 -4.32 1.54
CA LEU A 78 -10.57 -5.76 1.29
C LEU A 78 -10.95 -6.65 2.48
N GLY A 79 -11.17 -6.05 3.65
CA GLY A 79 -11.43 -6.77 4.89
C GLY A 79 -10.15 -7.05 5.69
N PRO A 80 -10.20 -7.98 6.66
CA PRO A 80 -9.13 -8.17 7.63
C PRO A 80 -7.80 -8.47 6.94
N ILE A 81 -6.78 -7.64 7.22
CA ILE A 81 -5.43 -7.81 6.70
C ILE A 81 -4.92 -9.22 7.07
N PRO A 82 -4.34 -9.98 6.12
CA PRO A 82 -3.73 -11.27 6.41
C PRO A 82 -2.73 -11.18 7.57
N SER A 83 -2.75 -12.18 8.45
CA SER A 83 -1.89 -12.21 9.64
C SER A 83 -0.38 -12.12 9.32
N SER A 84 0.03 -12.55 8.13
CA SER A 84 1.41 -12.42 7.63
C SER A 84 1.86 -10.98 7.40
N ILE A 85 0.94 -10.10 6.97
CA ILE A 85 1.19 -8.67 6.76
C ILE A 85 1.02 -7.94 8.09
N PHE A 86 -0.03 -8.29 8.85
CA PHE A 86 -0.31 -7.69 10.14
C PHE A 86 0.82 -7.89 11.17
N ALA A 87 1.42 -9.09 11.23
CA ALA A 87 2.55 -9.37 12.12
C ALA A 87 3.78 -8.50 11.85
N ARG A 88 3.86 -7.90 10.65
CA ARG A 88 4.96 -7.03 10.21
C ARG A 88 4.62 -5.56 10.41
N TRP A 89 3.34 -5.26 10.59
CA TRP A 89 2.87 -3.93 10.88
C TRP A 89 3.00 -3.65 12.38
N SER A 90 4.16 -3.09 12.78
CA SER A 90 4.49 -2.79 14.18
C SER A 90 3.47 -1.88 14.89
N ARG A 91 2.76 -1.05 14.12
CA ARG A 91 1.75 -0.09 14.63
C ARG A 91 0.30 -0.55 14.39
N GLY A 92 0.10 -1.68 13.69
CA GLY A 92 -1.21 -2.12 13.22
C GLY A 92 -2.21 -2.43 14.30
N SER A 93 -1.76 -3.00 15.42
CA SER A 93 -2.64 -3.25 16.57
C SER A 93 -3.26 -1.95 17.08
N ARG A 94 -2.49 -0.85 17.11
CA ARG A 94 -2.96 0.42 17.66
C ARG A 94 -3.90 1.19 16.73
N CYS A 95 -3.79 0.98 15.42
CA CYS A 95 -4.68 1.61 14.43
C CYS A 95 -6.01 0.87 14.32
N LEU A 96 -6.01 -0.47 14.24
CA LEU A 96 -7.27 -1.24 14.12
C LEU A 96 -8.14 -1.20 15.38
N ASP A 97 -7.53 -1.05 16.57
CA ASP A 97 -8.27 -0.90 17.83
C ASP A 97 -8.97 0.47 17.96
N GLY A 98 -8.54 1.47 17.18
CA GLY A 98 -9.04 2.85 17.25
C GLY A 98 -10.34 3.12 16.49
N ASP A 99 -10.64 2.31 15.45
CA ASP A 99 -11.77 2.49 14.54
C ASP A 99 -13.07 1.78 14.97
N MET A 100 -13.07 1.11 16.13
CA MET A 100 -14.28 0.54 16.73
C MET A 100 -14.84 1.46 17.84
N LYS A 101 -15.24 2.67 17.47
CA LYS A 101 -16.09 3.53 18.30
C LYS A 101 -17.12 4.32 17.50
#